data_AF-A0AAW1S6T0-F1
#
_entry.id   AF-A0AAW1S6T0-F1
#
_cell.length_a   1.000
_cell.length_b   1.000
_cell.length_c   1.000
_cell.angle_alpha   90.00
_cell.angle_beta   90.00
_cell.angle_gamma   90.00
#
_symmetry.space_group_name_H-M   'P 1'
#
loop_
_entity.id
_entity.type
_entity.pdbx_description
1 polymer ?
#
loop_
_entity_poly.entity_id
_entity_poly.type
_entity_poly.pdbx_seq_one_letter_code
_entity_poly.pdbx_strand_id
1 'polypeptide(L)'
;MSQSVFQPVGQKRLTNVALVRLKKKGKRFEIACYKNKVVNWRNGVEKDIDEVLQTTTVFANVSKGILAKREDLLDVFGTDDESNICLRLLADGELQVSDKERDLEYGTLFRDVASVISEKCVNPENNRPYTLTMIERGLKDLGFAVDPKKNAKQQALEALPQLQSKIPIRRARMRLKILVNIANENDLHMLLRSEKANIEQTSFTGGQMTTICLAEPGCFRNMHSMVQSMSGGSGRVEVIALAATDEGDTGSQYTTQAAPDRQKGPNQPAMPANGATCGDTRPSALAAACGFQPIQASATPQPSSAADKAGKAVLSVVYPRGDIASIPEDQIGTSRKARFSELDQLQPGWTVELKGRSDGGLADPTFYSPSGQQVSTFALARRTAGYRSWDQS
;
A
#
# COMPACT_ATOMS: atom_id res chain seq x y z
N MET A 1 -36.46 57.25 17.95
CA MET A 1 -36.34 55.78 17.89
C MET A 1 -35.31 55.44 16.82
N SER A 2 -34.05 55.25 17.20
CA SER A 2 -32.99 54.85 16.25
C SER A 2 -33.33 53.46 15.69
N GLN A 3 -33.51 53.35 14.37
CA GLN A 3 -33.70 52.06 13.71
C GLN A 3 -32.46 51.19 13.95
N SER A 4 -32.65 50.00 14.51
CA SER A 4 -31.58 49.02 14.68
C SER A 4 -31.04 48.64 13.31
N VAL A 5 -29.76 48.93 13.05
CA VAL A 5 -29.07 48.56 11.82
C VAL A 5 -29.13 47.04 11.67
N PHE A 6 -29.73 46.56 10.58
CA PHE A 6 -29.80 45.14 10.22
C PHE A 6 -28.42 44.68 9.73
N GLN A 7 -27.47 44.56 10.65
CA GLN A 7 -26.20 43.89 10.35
C GLN A 7 -26.47 42.39 10.32
N PRO A 8 -26.05 41.68 9.27
CA PRO A 8 -26.16 40.23 9.24
C PRO A 8 -25.37 39.67 10.43
N VAL A 9 -26.05 38.92 11.29
CA VAL A 9 -25.44 38.31 12.48
C VAL A 9 -24.28 37.44 12.00
N GLY A 10 -23.07 37.70 12.47
CA GLY A 10 -21.85 36.99 12.11
C GLY A 10 -21.86 35.54 12.60
N GLN A 11 -22.68 34.68 11.99
CA GLN A 11 -22.77 33.27 12.35
C GLN A 11 -21.63 32.49 11.67
N LYS A 12 -20.54 32.26 12.41
CA LYS A 12 -19.45 31.39 11.97
C LYS A 12 -19.87 29.92 12.12
N ARG A 13 -20.19 29.28 11.00
CA ARG A 13 -20.50 27.84 10.96
C ARG A 13 -19.21 27.06 10.72
N LEU A 14 -18.88 26.13 11.61
CA LEU A 14 -17.81 25.17 11.36
C LEU A 14 -18.33 24.17 10.32
N THR A 15 -17.62 24.04 9.19
CA THR A 15 -18.07 23.27 8.02
C THR A 15 -17.73 21.78 8.07
N ASN A 16 -16.67 21.41 8.81
CA ASN A 16 -16.15 20.05 8.84
C ASN A 16 -16.12 19.52 10.29
N VAL A 17 -17.28 19.41 10.92
CA VAL A 17 -17.40 18.88 12.30
C VAL A 17 -18.02 17.49 12.24
N ALA A 18 -17.31 16.50 12.78
CA ALA A 18 -17.88 15.20 13.07
C ALA A 18 -18.40 15.19 14.51
N LEU A 19 -19.52 14.48 14.72
CA LEU A 19 -20.19 14.42 16.01
C LEU A 19 -20.04 13.02 16.58
N VAL A 20 -19.56 12.93 17.81
CA VAL A 20 -19.64 11.68 18.58
C VAL A 20 -20.75 11.85 19.61
N ARG A 21 -21.75 10.97 19.57
CA ARG A 21 -22.95 11.04 20.42
C ARG A 21 -22.95 9.89 21.42
N LEU A 22 -23.23 10.21 22.68
CA LEU A 22 -23.51 9.23 23.73
C LEU A 22 -24.85 9.56 24.40
N LYS A 23 -25.71 8.55 24.54
CA LYS A 23 -26.98 8.67 25.27
C LYS A 23 -26.91 7.83 26.55
N LYS A 24 -26.94 8.49 27.71
CA LYS A 24 -26.83 7.83 29.03
C LYS A 24 -27.78 8.49 30.03
N LYS A 25 -28.44 7.67 30.87
CA LYS A 25 -29.48 8.11 31.83
C LYS A 25 -30.55 9.04 31.21
N GLY A 26 -30.95 8.79 29.96
CA GLY A 26 -31.94 9.60 29.24
C GLY A 26 -31.43 10.95 28.71
N LYS A 27 -30.23 11.41 29.11
CA LYS A 27 -29.59 12.63 28.62
C LYS A 27 -28.69 12.33 27.41
N ARG A 28 -28.52 13.30 26.52
CA ARG A 28 -27.67 13.21 25.32
C ARG A 28 -26.45 14.09 25.52
N PHE A 29 -25.28 13.56 25.19
CA PHE A 29 -24.01 14.27 25.21
C PHE A 29 -23.34 14.09 23.85
N GLU A 30 -22.78 15.17 23.34
CA GLU A 30 -22.16 15.25 22.03
C GLU A 30 -20.84 16.03 22.14
N ILE A 31 -19.84 15.60 21.36
CA ILE A 31 -18.55 16.28 21.23
C ILE A 31 -18.27 16.58 19.76
N ALA A 32 -17.57 17.69 19.54
CA ALA A 32 -17.13 18.15 18.23
C ALA A 32 -15.70 17.64 17.96
N CYS A 33 -15.55 16.78 16.95
CA CYS A 33 -14.28 16.14 16.64
C CYS A 33 -13.96 16.22 15.15
N TYR A 34 -12.70 15.96 14.80
CA TYR A 34 -12.31 15.69 13.42
C TYR A 34 -12.52 14.21 13.08
N LYS A 35 -13.25 13.93 12.00
CA LYS A 35 -13.64 12.57 11.62
C LYS A 35 -12.48 11.57 11.53
N ASN A 36 -11.47 11.89 10.72
CA ASN A 36 -10.33 10.98 10.47
C ASN A 36 -9.54 10.70 11.76
N LYS A 37 -9.46 11.71 12.63
CA LYS A 37 -8.77 11.64 13.92
C LYS A 37 -9.51 10.71 14.89
N VAL A 38 -10.84 10.72 14.91
CA VAL A 38 -11.63 9.79 15.76
C VAL A 38 -11.41 8.33 15.37
N VAL A 39 -11.31 8.02 14.08
CA VAL A 39 -11.02 6.66 13.61
C VAL A 39 -9.60 6.24 14.01
N ASN A 40 -8.63 7.13 13.82
CA ASN A 40 -7.23 6.91 14.22
C ASN A 40 -7.09 6.70 15.74
N TRP A 41 -7.83 7.46 16.53
CA TRP A 41 -7.91 7.33 17.98
C TRP A 41 -8.38 5.93 18.40
N ARG A 42 -9.47 5.44 17.77
CA ARG A 42 -9.98 4.07 18.02
C ARG A 42 -8.99 2.98 17.61
N ASN A 43 -8.20 3.25 16.58
CA ASN A 43 -7.13 2.36 16.13
C ASN A 43 -5.85 2.49 16.97
N GLY A 44 -5.79 3.44 17.92
CA GLY A 44 -4.63 3.69 18.77
C GLY A 44 -3.43 4.35 18.07
N VAL A 45 -3.64 4.93 16.89
CA VAL A 45 -2.57 5.58 16.09
C VAL A 45 -2.23 6.95 16.65
N GLU A 46 -3.25 7.71 17.06
CA GLU A 46 -3.10 9.04 17.68
C GLU A 46 -3.37 8.94 19.18
N LYS A 47 -2.55 9.63 19.98
CA LYS A 47 -2.61 9.59 21.46
C LYS A 47 -2.92 10.94 22.09
N ASP A 48 -2.85 12.02 21.32
CA ASP A 48 -3.09 13.38 21.81
C ASP A 48 -4.55 13.77 21.57
N ILE A 49 -5.27 14.06 22.67
CA ILE A 49 -6.71 14.34 22.64
C ILE A 49 -7.04 15.68 21.95
N ASP A 50 -6.15 16.66 22.09
CA ASP A 50 -6.34 18.02 21.56
C ASP A 50 -6.31 18.07 20.03
N GLU A 51 -5.67 17.08 19.38
CA GLU A 51 -5.67 16.97 17.92
C GLU A 51 -6.96 16.31 17.40
N VAL A 52 -7.60 15.46 18.22
CA VAL A 52 -8.83 14.76 17.87
C VAL A 52 -10.05 15.66 18.02
N LEU A 53 -10.09 16.43 19.11
CA LEU A 53 -11.19 17.33 19.44
C LEU A 53 -11.03 18.68 18.76
N GLN A 54 -12.14 19.30 18.35
CA GLN A 54 -12.13 20.72 17.94
C GLN A 54 -12.25 21.65 19.13
N THR A 55 -12.94 21.20 20.17
CA THR A 55 -13.15 21.94 21.41
C THR A 55 -13.32 20.93 22.54
N THR A 56 -12.72 21.21 23.69
CA THR A 56 -12.72 20.31 24.87
C THR A 56 -14.06 20.33 25.63
N THR A 57 -14.99 21.19 25.26
CA THR A 57 -16.29 21.36 25.92
C THR A 57 -17.30 20.31 25.49
N VAL A 58 -18.08 19.79 26.44
CA VAL A 58 -19.15 18.82 26.17
C VAL A 58 -20.48 19.52 25.90
N PHE A 59 -21.14 19.14 24.81
CA PHE A 59 -22.41 19.72 24.40
C PHE A 59 -23.58 18.77 24.66
N ALA A 60 -24.77 19.31 24.93
CA ALA A 60 -26.02 18.55 24.81
C ALA A 60 -26.46 18.45 23.35
N ASN A 61 -26.13 19.46 22.53
CA ASN A 61 -26.33 19.46 21.09
C ASN A 61 -25.30 20.35 20.40
N VAL A 62 -24.42 19.77 19.58
CA VAL A 62 -23.36 20.54 18.90
C VAL A 62 -23.92 21.41 17.78
N SER A 63 -24.89 20.92 17.01
CA SER A 63 -25.49 21.67 15.89
C SER A 63 -26.18 22.96 16.35
N LYS A 64 -26.70 22.98 17.58
CA LYS A 64 -27.33 24.15 18.21
C LYS A 64 -26.39 24.92 19.15
N GLY A 65 -25.18 24.41 19.40
CA GLY A 65 -24.22 24.99 20.34
C GLY A 65 -24.72 24.99 21.80
N ILE A 66 -25.57 24.05 22.20
CA ILE A 66 -26.10 23.97 23.56
C ILE A 66 -25.12 23.18 24.41
N LEU A 67 -24.52 23.84 25.41
CA LEU A 67 -23.60 23.22 26.37
C LEU A 67 -24.32 22.28 27.33
N ALA A 68 -23.64 21.23 27.77
CA ALA A 68 -24.15 20.36 28.83
C ALA A 68 -24.08 21.09 30.18
N LYS A 69 -25.10 20.90 31.03
CA LYS A 69 -25.08 21.46 32.39
C LYS A 69 -24.13 20.66 33.27
N ARG A 70 -23.43 21.34 34.18
CA ARG A 70 -22.50 20.69 35.13
C ARG A 70 -23.19 19.63 36.00
N GLU A 71 -24.42 19.91 36.45
CA GLU A 71 -25.26 18.96 37.19
C GLU A 71 -25.50 17.67 36.39
N ASP A 72 -25.77 17.78 35.10
CA ASP A 72 -26.01 16.63 34.22
C ASP A 72 -24.75 15.80 34.00
N LEU A 73 -23.57 16.42 33.97
CA LEU A 73 -22.28 15.75 33.83
C LEU A 73 -21.94 14.95 35.10
N LEU A 74 -22.10 15.57 36.27
CA LEU A 74 -21.90 14.92 37.57
C LEU A 74 -22.84 13.74 37.77
N ASP A 75 -24.13 13.88 37.44
CA ASP A 75 -25.11 12.81 37.53
C ASP A 75 -24.73 11.58 36.69
N VAL A 76 -24.21 11.80 35.48
CA VAL A 76 -24.04 10.75 34.47
C VAL A 76 -22.65 10.13 34.49
N PHE A 77 -21.63 10.95 34.70
CA PHE A 77 -20.22 10.58 34.65
C PHE A 77 -19.56 10.55 36.03
N GLY A 78 -20.15 11.17 37.06
CA GLY A 78 -19.59 11.26 38.40
C GLY A 78 -18.39 12.20 38.50
N THR A 79 -18.15 13.01 37.48
CA THR A 79 -17.05 13.97 37.38
C THR A 79 -17.52 15.18 36.58
N ASP A 80 -16.94 16.34 36.84
CA ASP A 80 -17.11 17.59 36.09
C ASP A 80 -15.93 17.88 35.15
N ASP A 81 -14.89 17.03 35.14
CA ASP A 81 -13.73 17.17 34.25
C ASP A 81 -14.11 16.86 32.79
N GLU A 82 -14.28 17.91 31.99
CA GLU A 82 -14.67 17.79 30.58
C GLU A 82 -13.71 16.91 29.76
N SER A 83 -12.40 16.98 30.01
CA SER A 83 -11.39 16.17 29.32
C SER A 83 -11.57 14.67 29.56
N ASN A 84 -11.82 14.27 30.81
CA ASN A 84 -12.08 12.87 31.18
C ASN A 84 -13.40 12.37 30.57
N ILE A 85 -14.40 13.25 30.50
CA ILE A 85 -15.69 12.95 29.89
C ILE A 85 -15.52 12.77 28.38
N CYS A 86 -14.74 13.60 27.71
CA CYS A 86 -14.45 13.47 26.28
C CYS A 86 -13.79 12.12 25.94
N LEU A 87 -12.85 11.64 26.76
CA LEU A 87 -12.25 10.31 26.60
C LEU A 87 -13.29 9.19 26.67
N ARG A 88 -14.20 9.25 27.65
CA ARG A 88 -15.30 8.29 27.77
C ARG A 88 -16.25 8.37 26.58
N LEU A 89 -16.54 9.57 26.08
CA LEU A 89 -17.37 9.74 24.89
C LEU A 89 -16.71 9.20 23.62
N LEU A 90 -15.39 9.37 23.44
CA LEU A 90 -14.68 8.83 22.28
C LEU A 90 -14.69 7.30 22.26
N ALA A 91 -14.57 6.67 23.45
CA ALA A 91 -14.59 5.23 23.63
C ALA A 91 -15.99 4.63 23.46
N ASP A 92 -16.99 5.13 24.21
CA ASP A 92 -18.33 4.53 24.28
C ASP A 92 -19.32 5.14 23.28
N GLY A 93 -19.03 6.32 22.75
CA GLY A 93 -19.94 7.07 21.89
C GLY A 93 -20.03 6.52 20.47
N GLU A 94 -21.12 6.83 19.79
CA GLU A 94 -21.32 6.51 18.38
C GLU A 94 -20.87 7.69 17.52
N LEU A 95 -19.99 7.44 16.55
CA LEU A 95 -19.58 8.44 15.57
C LEU A 95 -20.69 8.62 14.54
N GLN A 96 -21.28 9.80 14.50
CA GLN A 96 -22.25 10.16 13.47
C GLN A 96 -21.50 10.59 12.20
N VAL A 97 -21.57 9.74 11.18
CA VAL A 97 -21.07 10.05 9.84
C VAL A 97 -22.16 10.71 9.00
N SER A 98 -21.77 11.55 8.04
CA SER A 98 -22.72 12.12 7.09
C SER A 98 -23.20 11.06 6.09
N ASP A 99 -24.42 11.18 5.58
CA ASP A 99 -25.01 10.20 4.65
C ASP A 99 -24.11 9.97 3.42
N LYS A 100 -23.60 11.05 2.80
CA LYS A 100 -22.70 10.96 1.64
C LYS A 100 -21.44 10.16 1.94
N GLU A 101 -20.89 10.30 3.15
CA GLU A 101 -19.67 9.60 3.52
C GLU A 101 -19.93 8.15 3.87
N ARG A 102 -21.09 7.87 4.48
CA ARG A 102 -21.58 6.51 4.67
C ARG A 102 -21.69 5.82 3.32
N ASP A 103 -22.29 6.45 2.32
CA ASP A 103 -22.39 5.86 0.97
C ASP A 103 -21.01 5.59 0.35
N LEU A 104 -20.03 6.47 0.56
CA LEU A 104 -18.65 6.26 0.11
C LEU A 104 -17.97 5.08 0.81
N GLU A 105 -18.14 4.95 2.13
CA GLU A 105 -17.59 3.83 2.91
C GLU A 105 -18.20 2.50 2.46
N TYR A 106 -19.52 2.45 2.30
CA TYR A 106 -20.23 1.27 1.81
C TYR A 106 -19.84 0.95 0.36
N GLY A 107 -19.68 1.96 -0.49
CA GLY A 107 -19.24 1.79 -1.88
C GLY A 107 -17.80 1.27 -1.98
N THR A 108 -16.91 1.73 -1.10
CA THR A 108 -15.52 1.25 -1.01
C THR A 108 -15.47 -0.20 -0.57
N LEU A 109 -16.17 -0.55 0.53
CA LEU A 109 -16.27 -1.93 1.01
C LEU A 109 -16.90 -2.86 -0.03
N PHE A 110 -17.94 -2.40 -0.72
CA PHE A 110 -18.59 -3.17 -1.79
C PHE A 110 -17.61 -3.47 -2.94
N ARG A 111 -16.81 -2.49 -3.34
CA ARG A 111 -15.77 -2.65 -4.36
C ARG A 111 -14.66 -3.58 -3.88
N ASP A 112 -14.28 -3.50 -2.61
CA ASP A 112 -13.28 -4.40 -2.01
C ASP A 112 -13.76 -5.86 -2.01
N VAL A 113 -15.04 -6.09 -1.65
CA VAL A 113 -15.66 -7.42 -1.73
C VAL A 113 -15.65 -7.93 -3.17
N ALA A 114 -16.04 -7.11 -4.14
CA ALA A 114 -16.01 -7.48 -5.55
C ALA A 114 -14.58 -7.79 -6.03
N SER A 115 -13.58 -7.02 -5.55
CA SER A 115 -12.16 -7.25 -5.87
C SER A 115 -11.69 -8.60 -5.37
N VAL A 116 -11.98 -8.93 -4.12
CA VAL A 116 -11.64 -10.23 -3.53
C VAL A 116 -12.28 -11.38 -4.32
N ILE A 117 -13.53 -11.24 -4.75
CA ILE A 117 -14.19 -12.27 -5.57
C ILE A 117 -13.51 -12.37 -6.94
N SER A 118 -13.22 -11.26 -7.60
CA SER A 118 -12.61 -11.24 -8.93
C SER A 118 -11.20 -11.87 -8.96
N GLU A 119 -10.39 -11.63 -7.93
CA GLU A 119 -9.05 -12.20 -7.83
C GLU A 119 -9.03 -13.69 -7.52
N LYS A 120 -10.07 -14.20 -6.83
CA LYS A 120 -10.09 -15.56 -6.29
C LYS A 120 -11.04 -16.49 -7.03
N CYS A 121 -11.81 -15.98 -7.99
CA CYS A 121 -12.81 -16.75 -8.69
C CYS A 121 -12.62 -16.70 -10.20
N VAL A 122 -12.99 -17.79 -10.85
CA VAL A 122 -12.90 -18.00 -12.30
C VAL A 122 -14.22 -18.59 -12.80
N ASN A 123 -14.46 -18.43 -14.09
CA ASN A 123 -15.52 -19.15 -14.77
C ASN A 123 -15.10 -20.64 -14.94
N PRO A 124 -15.92 -21.61 -14.53
CA PRO A 124 -15.58 -23.03 -14.63
C PRO A 124 -15.48 -23.56 -16.07
N GLU A 125 -16.05 -22.89 -17.07
CA GLU A 125 -16.05 -23.36 -18.45
C GLU A 125 -14.76 -23.02 -19.20
N ASN A 126 -14.20 -21.84 -18.95
CA ASN A 126 -13.04 -21.32 -19.69
C ASN A 126 -11.83 -20.99 -18.80
N ASN A 127 -11.93 -21.22 -17.49
CA ASN A 127 -10.91 -20.90 -16.48
C ASN A 127 -10.42 -19.44 -16.50
N ARG A 128 -11.19 -18.51 -17.06
CA ARG A 128 -10.85 -17.09 -17.11
C ARG A 128 -11.39 -16.35 -15.88
N PRO A 129 -10.63 -15.39 -15.34
CA PRO A 129 -11.10 -14.54 -14.26
C PRO A 129 -12.20 -13.60 -14.74
N TYR A 130 -13.13 -13.28 -13.85
CA TYR A 130 -14.14 -12.25 -14.11
C TYR A 130 -13.57 -10.86 -13.91
N THR A 131 -14.05 -9.89 -14.69
CA THR A 131 -13.72 -8.48 -14.45
C THR A 131 -14.47 -7.95 -13.23
N LEU A 132 -13.87 -6.97 -12.55
CA LEU A 132 -14.46 -6.34 -11.37
C LEU A 132 -15.89 -5.83 -11.64
N THR A 133 -16.10 -5.19 -12.78
CA THR A 133 -17.39 -4.59 -13.16
C THR A 133 -18.50 -5.63 -13.36
N MET A 134 -18.17 -6.83 -13.85
CA MET A 134 -19.14 -7.93 -13.98
C MET A 134 -19.59 -8.44 -12.61
N ILE A 135 -18.66 -8.57 -11.67
CA ILE A 135 -18.96 -9.00 -10.30
C ILE A 135 -19.76 -7.93 -9.56
N GLU A 136 -19.38 -6.65 -9.68
CA GLU A 136 -20.14 -5.53 -9.09
C GLU A 136 -21.58 -5.51 -9.60
N ARG A 137 -21.79 -5.70 -10.91
CA ARG A 137 -23.14 -5.80 -11.47
C ARG A 137 -23.88 -7.01 -10.92
N GLY A 138 -23.24 -8.18 -10.87
CA GLY A 138 -23.84 -9.39 -10.32
C GLY A 138 -24.27 -9.23 -8.86
N LEU A 139 -23.44 -8.58 -8.03
CA LEU A 139 -23.76 -8.29 -6.63
C LEU A 139 -24.90 -7.27 -6.48
N LYS A 140 -24.95 -6.24 -7.35
CA LYS A 140 -26.06 -5.27 -7.39
C LYS A 140 -27.37 -5.93 -7.82
N ASP A 141 -27.33 -6.78 -8.83
CA ASP A 141 -28.50 -7.52 -9.33
C ASP A 141 -29.06 -8.49 -8.29
N LEU A 142 -28.25 -8.93 -7.31
CA LEU A 142 -28.67 -9.72 -6.16
C LEU A 142 -29.18 -8.86 -5.00
N GLY A 143 -28.87 -7.56 -4.99
CA GLY A 143 -29.16 -6.68 -3.85
C GLY A 143 -28.33 -7.03 -2.62
N PHE A 144 -27.08 -7.47 -2.78
CA PHE A 144 -26.21 -7.82 -1.65
C PHE A 144 -25.90 -6.59 -0.79
N ALA A 145 -26.29 -6.63 0.48
CA ALA A 145 -26.03 -5.57 1.44
C ALA A 145 -24.71 -5.82 2.19
N VAL A 146 -23.82 -4.82 2.17
CA VAL A 146 -22.50 -4.88 2.79
C VAL A 146 -22.55 -4.36 4.22
N ASP A 147 -21.90 -5.08 5.13
CA ASP A 147 -21.80 -4.75 6.56
C ASP A 147 -20.43 -4.11 6.88
N PRO A 148 -20.35 -2.86 7.38
CA PRO A 148 -19.06 -2.24 7.70
C PRO A 148 -18.33 -2.87 8.90
N LYS A 149 -19.03 -3.68 9.71
CA LYS A 149 -18.45 -4.36 10.87
C LYS A 149 -17.69 -5.64 10.49
N LYS A 150 -17.98 -6.22 9.34
CA LYS A 150 -17.37 -7.47 8.88
C LYS A 150 -16.25 -7.18 7.89
N ASN A 151 -15.21 -8.01 7.91
CA ASN A 151 -14.12 -7.89 6.94
C ASN A 151 -14.61 -8.24 5.52
N ALA A 152 -14.10 -7.55 4.50
CA ALA A 152 -14.44 -7.76 3.09
C ALA A 152 -14.24 -9.23 2.65
N LYS A 153 -13.20 -9.90 3.15
CA LYS A 153 -12.96 -11.33 2.85
C LYS A 153 -14.07 -12.24 3.36
N GLN A 154 -14.56 -12.00 4.58
CA GLN A 154 -15.65 -12.78 5.16
C GLN A 154 -16.94 -12.55 4.38
N GLN A 155 -17.23 -11.31 4.04
CA GLN A 155 -18.40 -10.96 3.23
C GLN A 155 -18.33 -11.56 1.82
N ALA A 156 -17.15 -11.61 1.20
CA ALA A 156 -16.95 -12.28 -0.08
C ALA A 156 -17.29 -13.78 -0.03
N LEU A 157 -17.00 -14.46 1.09
CA LEU A 157 -17.38 -15.85 1.30
C LEU A 157 -18.90 -16.02 1.43
N GLU A 158 -19.59 -15.09 2.09
CA GLU A 158 -21.05 -15.07 2.23
C GLU A 158 -21.75 -14.74 0.89
N ALA A 159 -21.15 -13.88 0.07
CA ALA A 159 -21.68 -13.45 -1.22
C ALA A 159 -21.49 -14.50 -2.34
N LEU A 160 -20.42 -15.30 -2.28
CA LEU A 160 -20.06 -16.23 -3.37
C LEU A 160 -21.18 -17.27 -3.69
N PRO A 161 -21.81 -17.96 -2.71
CA PRO A 161 -22.90 -18.89 -2.99
C PRO A 161 -24.13 -18.21 -3.60
N GLN A 162 -24.42 -16.97 -3.20
CA GLN A 162 -25.51 -16.19 -3.77
C GLN A 162 -25.23 -15.83 -5.22
N LEU A 163 -23.97 -15.47 -5.52
CA LEU A 163 -23.53 -15.16 -6.87
C LEU A 163 -23.55 -16.37 -7.81
N GLN A 164 -23.25 -17.57 -7.28
CA GLN A 164 -23.33 -18.84 -8.01
C GLN A 164 -24.73 -19.16 -8.56
N SER A 165 -25.79 -18.59 -7.97
CA SER A 165 -27.17 -18.82 -8.42
C SER A 165 -27.48 -18.11 -9.75
N LYS A 166 -26.78 -17.00 -10.05
CA LYS A 166 -27.00 -16.20 -11.27
C LYS A 166 -25.88 -16.35 -12.31
N ILE A 167 -24.64 -16.47 -11.86
CA ILE A 167 -23.45 -16.51 -12.73
C ILE A 167 -22.67 -17.78 -12.38
N PRO A 168 -22.23 -18.58 -13.37
CA PRO A 168 -21.42 -19.76 -13.11
C PRO A 168 -20.02 -19.34 -12.62
N ILE A 169 -19.85 -19.22 -11.30
CA ILE A 169 -18.59 -18.78 -10.69
C ILE A 169 -18.04 -19.84 -9.75
N ARG A 170 -16.75 -20.14 -9.85
CA ARG A 170 -16.06 -21.08 -8.94
C ARG A 170 -14.82 -20.43 -8.37
N ARG A 171 -14.45 -20.82 -7.15
CA ARG A 171 -13.14 -20.45 -6.60
C ARG A 171 -12.03 -21.05 -7.46
N ALA A 172 -11.00 -20.25 -7.74
CA ALA A 172 -9.82 -20.67 -8.47
C ALA A 172 -9.10 -21.81 -7.72
N ARG A 173 -8.61 -22.79 -8.47
CA ARG A 173 -7.77 -23.87 -7.96
C ARG A 173 -6.34 -23.36 -7.81
N MET A 174 -5.64 -23.84 -6.79
CA MET A 174 -4.20 -23.60 -6.59
C MET A 174 -3.38 -24.66 -7.31
N ARG A 175 -2.24 -24.26 -7.87
CA ARG A 175 -1.24 -25.16 -8.42
C ARG A 175 -0.21 -25.48 -7.35
N LEU A 176 -0.13 -26.73 -6.96
CA LEU A 176 0.74 -27.22 -5.91
C LEU A 176 1.79 -28.14 -6.51
N LYS A 177 2.99 -28.07 -5.95
CA LYS A 177 4.08 -29.01 -6.19
C LYS A 177 4.33 -29.77 -4.91
N ILE A 178 4.04 -31.07 -4.95
CA ILE A 178 4.20 -31.98 -3.83
C ILE A 178 5.44 -32.81 -4.09
N LEU A 179 6.34 -32.87 -3.11
CA LEU A 179 7.57 -33.64 -3.15
C LEU A 179 7.49 -34.73 -2.07
N VAL A 180 7.54 -35.99 -2.48
CA VAL A 180 7.44 -37.17 -1.61
C VAL A 180 8.42 -38.25 -2.08
N ASN A 181 8.77 -39.21 -1.23
CA ASN A 181 9.57 -40.38 -1.62
C ASN A 181 8.76 -41.32 -2.54
N ILE A 182 9.42 -42.00 -3.48
CA ILE A 182 8.80 -42.92 -4.44
C ILE A 182 8.01 -44.05 -3.74
N ALA A 183 8.45 -44.49 -2.56
CA ALA A 183 7.78 -45.55 -1.80
C ALA A 183 6.30 -45.24 -1.47
N ASN A 184 5.92 -43.97 -1.39
CA ASN A 184 4.59 -43.54 -0.94
C ASN A 184 3.72 -43.02 -2.10
N GLU A 185 4.04 -43.38 -3.35
CA GLU A 185 3.32 -42.95 -4.56
C GLU A 185 1.83 -43.32 -4.53
N ASN A 186 1.51 -44.57 -4.14
CA ASN A 186 0.15 -45.06 -4.13
C ASN A 186 -0.75 -44.30 -3.13
N ASP A 187 -0.20 -43.99 -1.96
CA ASP A 187 -0.93 -43.26 -0.91
C ASP A 187 -1.17 -41.80 -1.33
N LEU A 188 -0.18 -41.17 -1.99
CA LEU A 188 -0.33 -39.85 -2.58
C LEU A 188 -1.42 -39.83 -3.65
N HIS A 189 -1.42 -40.79 -4.58
CA HIS A 189 -2.44 -40.89 -5.62
C HIS A 189 -3.84 -41.15 -5.04
N MET A 190 -3.95 -41.92 -3.96
CA MET A 190 -5.21 -42.13 -3.26
C MET A 190 -5.73 -40.83 -2.62
N LEU A 191 -4.86 -40.06 -1.98
CA LEU A 191 -5.18 -38.76 -1.37
C LEU A 191 -5.59 -37.72 -2.42
N LEU A 192 -4.87 -37.64 -3.54
CA LEU A 192 -5.21 -36.71 -4.62
C LEU A 192 -6.57 -37.06 -5.24
N ARG A 193 -6.91 -38.34 -5.35
CA ARG A 193 -8.24 -38.80 -5.77
C ARG A 193 -9.32 -38.46 -4.75
N SER A 194 -9.08 -38.66 -3.45
CA SER A 194 -10.06 -38.35 -2.41
C SER A 194 -10.39 -36.86 -2.36
N GLU A 195 -9.38 -36.01 -2.56
CA GLU A 195 -9.52 -34.54 -2.55
C GLU A 195 -9.91 -33.96 -3.93
N LYS A 196 -10.18 -34.80 -4.93
CA LYS A 196 -10.55 -34.40 -6.32
C LYS A 196 -9.53 -33.44 -6.97
N ALA A 197 -8.25 -33.57 -6.61
CA ALA A 197 -7.18 -32.80 -7.23
C ALA A 197 -6.89 -33.34 -8.64
N ASN A 198 -6.75 -32.44 -9.62
CA ASN A 198 -6.35 -32.84 -10.97
C ASN A 198 -4.82 -32.89 -11.05
N ILE A 199 -4.26 -33.99 -11.54
CA ILE A 199 -2.81 -34.18 -11.64
C ILE A 199 -2.38 -33.78 -13.05
N GLU A 200 -1.47 -32.82 -13.15
CA GLU A 200 -0.97 -32.36 -14.45
C GLU A 200 0.30 -33.10 -14.85
N GLN A 201 1.26 -33.19 -13.92
CA GLN A 201 2.56 -33.78 -14.20
C GLN A 201 3.13 -34.48 -12.97
N THR A 202 3.69 -35.66 -13.19
CA THR A 202 4.49 -36.39 -12.21
C THR A 202 5.89 -36.58 -12.80
N SER A 203 6.92 -36.17 -12.06
CA SER A 203 8.32 -36.41 -12.41
C SER A 203 9.04 -37.16 -11.30
N PHE A 204 9.98 -38.02 -11.69
CA PHE A 204 10.76 -38.85 -10.78
C PHE A 204 12.23 -38.47 -10.92
N THR A 205 12.84 -37.96 -9.85
CA THR A 205 14.24 -37.54 -9.85
C THR A 205 14.92 -37.99 -8.56
N GLY A 206 15.96 -38.82 -8.66
CA GLY A 206 16.86 -39.12 -7.54
C GLY A 206 16.19 -39.75 -6.31
N GLY A 207 15.22 -40.65 -6.49
CA GLY A 207 14.51 -41.30 -5.39
C GLY A 207 13.34 -40.50 -4.81
N GLN A 208 13.06 -39.31 -5.34
CA GLN A 208 11.92 -38.47 -4.96
C GLN A 208 10.97 -38.29 -6.13
N MET A 209 9.67 -38.33 -5.83
CA MET A 209 8.55 -38.06 -6.74
C MET A 209 8.11 -36.61 -6.53
N THR A 210 8.05 -35.86 -7.62
CA THR A 210 7.49 -34.51 -7.66
C THR A 210 6.19 -34.54 -8.47
N THR A 211 5.08 -34.20 -7.83
CA THR A 211 3.76 -34.15 -8.47
C THR A 211 3.25 -32.72 -8.48
N ILE A 212 2.92 -32.22 -9.67
CA ILE A 212 2.22 -30.96 -9.87
C ILE A 212 0.72 -31.26 -9.98
N CYS A 213 -0.06 -30.68 -9.08
CA CYS A 213 -1.50 -30.87 -9.04
C CYS A 213 -2.27 -29.54 -8.89
N LEU A 214 -3.50 -29.54 -9.41
CA LEU A 214 -4.49 -28.49 -9.27
C LEU A 214 -5.49 -28.89 -8.18
N ALA A 215 -5.48 -28.18 -7.06
CA ALA A 215 -6.31 -28.47 -5.89
C ALA A 215 -7.15 -27.26 -5.47
N GLU A 216 -8.23 -27.50 -4.72
CA GLU A 216 -8.98 -26.39 -4.11
C GLU A 216 -8.25 -25.87 -2.85
N PRO A 217 -8.26 -24.55 -2.59
CA PRO A 217 -7.54 -24.00 -1.44
C PRO A 217 -7.94 -24.54 -0.07
N GLY A 218 -9.18 -25.03 0.09
CA GLY A 218 -9.65 -25.63 1.34
C GLY A 218 -8.97 -26.96 1.68
N CYS A 219 -8.57 -27.73 0.67
CA CYS A 219 -7.97 -29.06 0.86
C CYS A 219 -6.49 -29.00 1.23
N PHE A 220 -5.84 -27.83 1.08
CA PHE A 220 -4.40 -27.66 1.30
C PHE A 220 -3.95 -28.13 2.69
N ARG A 221 -4.72 -27.84 3.74
CA ARG A 221 -4.37 -28.20 5.12
C ARG A 221 -4.36 -29.71 5.32
N ASN A 222 -5.37 -30.41 4.79
CA ASN A 222 -5.46 -31.86 4.87
C ASN A 222 -4.33 -32.51 4.08
N MET A 223 -4.08 -32.03 2.86
CA MET A 223 -3.01 -32.54 2.02
C MET A 223 -1.63 -32.35 2.65
N HIS A 224 -1.36 -31.17 3.21
CA HIS A 224 -0.10 -30.89 3.90
C HIS A 224 0.10 -31.79 5.13
N SER A 225 -0.93 -31.94 5.98
CA SER A 225 -0.87 -32.81 7.16
C SER A 225 -0.62 -34.27 6.79
N MET A 226 -1.30 -34.76 5.76
CA MET A 226 -1.14 -36.13 5.29
C MET A 226 0.25 -36.34 4.67
N VAL A 227 0.71 -35.45 3.80
CA VAL A 227 2.06 -35.54 3.20
C VAL A 227 3.16 -35.55 4.25
N GLN A 228 3.02 -34.78 5.33
CA GLN A 228 3.95 -34.82 6.45
C GLN A 228 3.92 -36.15 7.21
N SER A 229 2.72 -36.69 7.47
CA SER A 229 2.55 -37.97 8.19
C SER A 229 3.09 -39.16 7.39
N MET A 230 2.82 -39.22 6.08
CA MET A 230 3.25 -40.31 5.21
C MET A 230 4.77 -40.32 5.01
N SER A 231 5.38 -39.14 4.95
CA SER A 231 6.80 -38.98 4.63
C SER A 231 7.70 -38.80 5.86
N GLY A 232 7.16 -38.95 7.09
CA GLY A 232 7.91 -38.75 8.33
C GLY A 232 8.61 -37.38 8.42
N GLY A 233 8.03 -36.35 7.80
CA GLY A 233 8.62 -35.00 7.70
C GLY A 233 9.55 -34.75 6.49
N SER A 234 9.84 -35.75 5.65
CA SER A 234 10.63 -35.56 4.42
C SER A 234 9.83 -34.93 3.28
N GLY A 235 8.49 -35.00 3.34
CA GLY A 235 7.59 -34.49 2.31
C GLY A 235 7.45 -32.98 2.37
N ARG A 236 7.55 -32.31 1.22
CA ARG A 236 7.39 -30.85 1.09
C ARG A 236 6.25 -30.53 0.13
N VAL A 237 5.42 -29.56 0.51
CA VAL A 237 4.36 -29.02 -0.36
C VAL A 237 4.70 -27.57 -0.67
N GLU A 238 5.01 -27.27 -1.92
CA GLU A 238 5.29 -25.94 -2.44
C GLU A 238 4.07 -25.43 -3.21
N VAL A 239 3.65 -24.19 -2.95
CA VAL A 239 2.60 -23.54 -3.75
C VAL A 239 3.27 -22.87 -4.95
N ILE A 240 2.97 -23.35 -6.17
CA ILE A 240 3.49 -22.73 -7.40
C ILE A 240 2.66 -21.49 -7.75
N ALA A 241 1.34 -21.62 -7.73
CA ALA A 241 0.43 -20.53 -8.07
C ALA A 241 -0.83 -20.58 -7.19
N LEU A 242 -1.25 -19.43 -6.67
CA LEU A 242 -2.45 -19.32 -5.82
C LEU A 242 -3.75 -19.40 -6.61
N ALA A 243 -3.74 -19.03 -7.89
CA ALA A 243 -4.86 -19.13 -8.81
C ALA A 243 -4.33 -19.62 -10.16
N ALA A 244 -4.65 -20.86 -10.51
CA ALA A 244 -4.35 -21.41 -11.83
C ALA A 244 -5.42 -20.91 -12.82
N THR A 245 -5.08 -19.87 -13.55
CA THR A 245 -5.78 -19.47 -14.77
C THR A 245 -5.02 -20.06 -15.95
N ASP A 246 -5.73 -20.59 -16.96
CA ASP A 246 -5.09 -20.89 -18.24
C ASP A 246 -4.64 -19.56 -18.85
N GLU A 247 -3.34 -19.29 -18.73
CA GLU A 247 -2.71 -18.10 -19.31
C GLU A 247 -2.76 -18.21 -20.84
N GLY A 248 -3.87 -17.75 -21.41
CA GLY A 248 -3.84 -17.17 -22.74
C GLY A 248 -3.09 -15.85 -22.63
N ASP A 249 -1.88 -15.80 -23.18
CA ASP A 249 -1.04 -14.61 -23.37
C ASP A 249 -1.85 -13.30 -23.42
N THR A 250 -1.95 -12.64 -22.28
CA THR A 250 -2.30 -11.23 -22.19
C THR A 250 -1.49 -10.70 -21.02
N GLY A 251 -0.21 -10.47 -21.28
CA GLY A 251 0.66 -9.76 -20.35
C GLY A 251 0.03 -8.43 -19.96
N SER A 252 -0.48 -8.36 -18.73
CA SER A 252 -0.88 -7.10 -18.12
C SER A 252 0.39 -6.36 -17.70
N GLN A 253 0.99 -5.65 -18.65
CA GLN A 253 1.91 -4.56 -18.35
C GLN A 253 1.11 -3.44 -17.68
N TYR A 254 1.19 -3.35 -16.35
CA TYR A 254 0.89 -2.09 -15.67
C TYR A 254 2.12 -1.19 -15.81
N THR A 255 2.14 -0.37 -16.87
CA THR A 255 2.89 0.88 -16.88
C THR A 255 1.90 2.03 -16.73
N THR A 256 2.11 2.83 -15.69
CA THR A 256 1.43 4.10 -15.45
C THR A 256 1.84 5.08 -16.54
N GLN A 257 0.92 5.50 -17.39
CA GLN A 257 1.09 6.71 -18.19
C GLN A 257 -0.14 7.60 -18.15
N ALA A 258 0.17 8.88 -17.97
CA ALA A 258 -0.71 10.01 -17.74
C ALA A 258 -1.60 10.34 -18.96
N ALA A 259 -2.66 11.09 -18.67
CA ALA A 259 -3.68 11.54 -19.61
C ALA A 259 -3.13 12.30 -20.83
N PRO A 260 -3.75 12.20 -22.02
CA PRO A 260 -3.54 13.15 -23.10
C PRO A 260 -4.61 14.24 -23.15
N ASP A 261 -4.12 15.45 -23.39
CA ASP A 261 -4.87 16.68 -23.64
C ASP A 261 -5.36 16.77 -25.10
N ARG A 262 -6.27 17.70 -25.37
CA ARG A 262 -7.16 17.78 -26.56
C ARG A 262 -6.64 18.66 -27.71
N GLN A 263 -6.99 18.27 -28.96
CA GLN A 263 -7.17 19.05 -30.24
C GLN A 263 -5.90 19.57 -30.96
N LYS A 264 -5.74 19.66 -32.31
CA LYS A 264 -6.62 19.80 -33.50
C LYS A 264 -5.74 19.51 -34.78
N GLY A 265 -6.29 19.01 -35.90
CA GLY A 265 -5.56 18.86 -37.21
C GLY A 265 -5.56 20.14 -38.08
N PRO A 266 -5.39 20.13 -39.43
CA PRO A 266 -4.87 19.10 -40.37
C PRO A 266 -3.87 19.65 -41.46
N ASN A 267 -3.11 18.79 -42.16
CA ASN A 267 -2.84 18.87 -43.63
C ASN A 267 -1.93 17.73 -44.15
N GLN A 268 -2.28 17.17 -45.31
CA GLN A 268 -1.51 16.24 -46.19
C GLN A 268 -0.83 17.05 -47.35
N PRO A 269 -0.01 16.53 -48.31
CA PRO A 269 0.09 15.12 -48.81
C PRO A 269 1.47 14.57 -49.34
N ALA A 270 1.45 13.26 -49.68
CA ALA A 270 2.09 12.50 -50.80
C ALA A 270 3.59 12.04 -50.81
N MET A 271 3.79 10.69 -50.76
CA MET A 271 4.55 9.71 -51.63
C MET A 271 6.01 9.98 -52.13
N PRO A 272 6.81 8.98 -52.63
CA PRO A 272 6.81 7.51 -52.46
C PRO A 272 8.22 6.81 -52.32
N ALA A 273 8.19 5.50 -52.04
CA ALA A 273 9.01 4.34 -52.48
C ALA A 273 10.55 4.38 -52.68
N ASN A 274 11.24 3.40 -52.05
CA ASN A 274 12.35 2.51 -52.51
C ASN A 274 12.85 1.74 -51.26
N GLY A 275 13.24 0.47 -51.19
CA GLY A 275 13.76 -0.52 -52.14
C GLY A 275 14.95 -1.24 -51.45
N ALA A 276 15.10 -2.56 -51.66
CA ALA A 276 16.19 -3.49 -51.22
C ALA A 276 16.03 -4.15 -49.82
N THR A 277 15.77 -5.46 -49.65
CA THR A 277 16.39 -6.76 -50.06
C THR A 277 17.64 -7.22 -49.29
N CYS A 278 17.43 -8.34 -48.58
CA CYS A 278 18.23 -9.53 -48.26
C CYS A 278 19.78 -9.60 -48.35
N GLY A 279 20.34 -10.36 -47.40
CA GLY A 279 21.62 -11.11 -47.48
C GLY A 279 22.16 -11.43 -46.07
N ASP A 280 21.86 -12.60 -45.49
CA ASP A 280 22.73 -13.81 -45.42
C ASP A 280 24.18 -13.50 -44.94
N THR A 281 24.67 -14.01 -43.81
CA THR A 281 25.11 -15.41 -43.64
C THR A 281 25.65 -15.66 -42.20
N ARG A 282 25.49 -16.90 -41.72
CA ARG A 282 26.19 -17.57 -40.59
C ARG A 282 27.49 -18.23 -41.09
N PRO A 283 28.50 -18.56 -40.24
CA PRO A 283 28.55 -19.84 -39.49
C PRO A 283 29.15 -19.71 -38.05
N SER A 284 28.83 -20.53 -37.03
CA SER A 284 29.28 -21.92 -36.68
C SER A 284 30.82 -22.06 -36.58
N ALA A 285 31.52 -22.61 -35.57
CA ALA A 285 31.20 -23.55 -34.48
C ALA A 285 32.39 -23.66 -33.46
N LEU A 286 32.12 -24.23 -32.26
CA LEU A 286 32.90 -25.25 -31.46
C LEU A 286 34.42 -25.01 -31.13
N ALA A 287 35.05 -25.40 -30.01
CA ALA A 287 34.75 -26.16 -28.79
C ALA A 287 35.99 -26.11 -27.82
N ALA A 288 35.77 -26.40 -26.52
CA ALA A 288 36.61 -27.19 -25.56
C ALA A 288 38.12 -26.88 -25.33
N ALA A 289 38.80 -27.11 -24.20
CA ALA A 289 38.53 -27.52 -22.81
C ALA A 289 39.85 -27.41 -21.99
N CYS A 290 39.71 -27.36 -20.64
CA CYS A 290 40.59 -27.90 -19.57
C CYS A 290 42.08 -27.51 -19.40
N GLY A 291 42.46 -27.16 -18.15
CA GLY A 291 43.83 -27.26 -17.61
C GLY A 291 43.98 -26.63 -16.20
N PHE A 292 44.53 -27.38 -15.24
CA PHE A 292 44.39 -27.20 -13.78
C PHE A 292 45.77 -27.05 -13.08
N GLN A 293 45.95 -25.98 -12.27
CA GLN A 293 46.80 -25.80 -11.04
C GLN A 293 48.35 -26.01 -11.05
N PRO A 294 49.18 -25.69 -9.99
CA PRO A 294 48.91 -25.16 -8.61
C PRO A 294 49.86 -24.07 -7.98
N ILE A 295 49.35 -23.44 -6.89
CA ILE A 295 49.89 -23.11 -5.51
C ILE A 295 51.26 -22.43 -5.24
N GLN A 296 51.24 -21.30 -4.49
CA GLN A 296 52.00 -21.10 -3.22
C GLN A 296 51.41 -19.98 -2.32
N ALA A 297 51.62 -20.10 -1.00
CA ALA A 297 50.83 -19.55 0.11
C ALA A 297 51.63 -18.61 1.05
N SER A 298 50.91 -17.74 1.78
CA SER A 298 51.17 -17.23 3.16
C SER A 298 50.37 -15.92 3.42
N ALA A 299 49.95 -15.47 4.61
CA ALA A 299 49.39 -16.06 5.83
C ALA A 299 48.72 -14.91 6.67
N THR A 300 47.43 -15.03 7.06
CA THR A 300 46.71 -14.49 8.27
C THR A 300 46.60 -12.97 8.59
N PRO A 301 45.67 -12.46 9.49
CA PRO A 301 44.26 -12.81 9.79
C PRO A 301 43.23 -11.62 10.05
N GLN A 302 41.92 -11.85 9.78
CA GLN A 302 40.63 -11.33 10.38
C GLN A 302 40.31 -9.80 10.56
N PRO A 303 39.03 -9.32 10.77
CA PRO A 303 37.69 -9.97 10.85
C PRO A 303 36.52 -9.32 10.02
N SER A 304 35.36 -9.99 10.12
CA SER A 304 33.97 -9.71 9.68
C SER A 304 33.45 -8.27 9.43
N SER A 305 32.63 -8.09 8.38
CA SER A 305 31.17 -7.85 8.49
C SER A 305 30.51 -7.57 7.12
N ALA A 306 29.26 -7.97 7.02
CA ALA A 306 28.38 -7.86 5.86
C ALA A 306 27.86 -6.42 5.65
N ALA A 307 27.77 -5.98 4.39
CA ALA A 307 26.71 -5.08 3.90
C ALA A 307 26.83 -4.88 2.37
N ASP A 308 25.84 -5.45 1.66
CA ASP A 308 25.20 -5.06 0.41
C ASP A 308 25.93 -4.20 -0.65
N LYS A 309 26.08 -4.83 -1.82
CA LYS A 309 26.33 -4.20 -3.12
C LYS A 309 25.08 -3.48 -3.62
N ALA A 310 25.03 -2.15 -3.45
CA ALA A 310 24.19 -1.28 -4.29
C ALA A 310 25.06 -0.69 -5.41
N GLY A 311 24.75 -1.02 -6.67
CA GLY A 311 25.41 -0.42 -7.84
C GLY A 311 25.13 1.08 -7.88
N LYS A 312 26.14 1.91 -7.58
CA LYS A 312 26.04 3.37 -7.68
C LYS A 312 26.04 3.79 -9.16
N ALA A 313 24.97 4.46 -9.59
CA ALA A 313 24.96 5.21 -10.82
C ALA A 313 26.10 6.25 -10.82
N VAL A 314 26.82 6.36 -11.92
CA VAL A 314 27.91 7.33 -12.09
C VAL A 314 27.29 8.73 -12.23
N LEU A 315 27.42 9.56 -11.19
CA LEU A 315 26.93 10.93 -11.18
C LEU A 315 28.06 11.92 -11.52
N SER A 316 27.83 12.87 -12.42
CA SER A 316 28.78 13.94 -12.74
C SER A 316 28.58 15.11 -11.76
N VAL A 317 29.68 15.75 -11.33
CA VAL A 317 29.59 16.92 -10.45
C VAL A 317 29.24 18.15 -11.29
N VAL A 318 28.08 18.76 -11.03
CA VAL A 318 27.58 19.95 -11.74
C VAL A 318 28.04 21.23 -11.04
N TYR A 319 28.09 21.21 -9.71
CA TYR A 319 28.63 22.31 -8.91
C TYR A 319 29.55 21.73 -7.82
N PRO A 320 30.85 22.07 -7.82
CA PRO A 320 31.78 21.61 -6.79
C PRO A 320 31.43 22.25 -5.45
N ARG A 321 31.91 21.66 -4.34
CA ARG A 321 31.64 22.14 -2.98
C ARG A 321 31.92 23.64 -2.85
N GLY A 322 30.86 24.43 -2.63
CA GLY A 322 30.93 25.88 -2.51
C GLY A 322 29.78 26.45 -1.69
N ASP A 323 29.80 27.76 -1.49
CA ASP A 323 28.82 28.46 -0.67
C ASP A 323 27.46 28.56 -1.38
N ILE A 324 26.39 28.43 -0.61
CA ILE A 324 25.00 28.46 -1.10
C ILE A 324 24.71 29.75 -1.88
N ALA A 325 25.30 30.88 -1.48
CA ALA A 325 25.14 32.18 -2.13
C ALA A 325 25.74 32.23 -3.54
N SER A 326 26.78 31.44 -3.81
CA SER A 326 27.53 31.45 -5.06
C SER A 326 27.03 30.44 -6.11
N ILE A 327 25.88 29.79 -5.84
CA ILE A 327 25.25 28.87 -6.79
C ILE A 327 24.52 29.68 -7.89
N PRO A 328 24.84 29.47 -9.18
CA PRO A 328 24.13 30.11 -10.29
C PRO A 328 22.68 29.62 -10.37
N GLU A 329 21.75 30.56 -10.57
CA GLU A 329 20.30 30.29 -10.52
C GLU A 329 19.82 29.32 -11.60
N ASP A 330 20.51 29.33 -12.75
CA ASP A 330 20.19 28.49 -13.91
C ASP A 330 20.35 26.98 -13.64
N GLN A 331 21.17 26.59 -12.66
CA GLN A 331 21.51 25.18 -12.39
C GLN A 331 20.60 24.52 -11.34
N ILE A 332 20.00 25.31 -10.45
CA ILE A 332 19.26 24.82 -9.28
C ILE A 332 17.78 25.26 -9.27
N GLY A 333 17.47 26.36 -9.97
CA GLY A 333 16.16 27.00 -9.97
C GLY A 333 15.92 27.88 -8.73
N THR A 334 15.23 29.00 -8.93
CA THR A 334 14.97 30.05 -7.92
C THR A 334 14.32 29.51 -6.64
N SER A 335 13.37 28.57 -6.77
CA SER A 335 12.66 27.98 -5.62
C SER A 335 13.57 27.13 -4.72
N ARG A 336 14.51 26.36 -5.29
CA ARG A 336 15.43 25.52 -4.50
C ARG A 336 16.53 26.36 -3.85
N LYS A 337 17.04 27.38 -4.55
CA LYS A 337 18.00 28.34 -3.99
C LYS A 337 17.44 29.06 -2.76
N ALA A 338 16.19 29.52 -2.83
CA ALA A 338 15.50 30.17 -1.70
C ALA A 338 15.38 29.25 -0.46
N ARG A 339 15.17 27.94 -0.68
CA ARG A 339 15.13 26.97 0.43
C ARG A 339 16.51 26.78 1.04
N PHE A 340 17.58 26.79 0.26
CA PHE A 340 18.92 26.57 0.79
C PHE A 340 19.45 27.78 1.56
N SER A 341 19.03 29.00 1.18
CA SER A 341 19.34 30.19 1.98
C SER A 341 18.74 30.16 3.40
N GLU A 342 17.71 29.34 3.67
CA GLU A 342 17.22 29.14 5.04
C GLU A 342 18.29 28.51 5.96
N LEU A 343 19.20 27.68 5.42
CA LEU A 343 20.27 27.07 6.23
C LEU A 343 21.28 28.12 6.68
N ASP A 344 21.61 29.07 5.80
CA ASP A 344 22.54 30.15 6.11
C ASP A 344 21.96 31.14 7.13
N GLN A 345 20.63 31.32 7.12
CA GLN A 345 19.92 32.09 8.16
C GLN A 345 19.95 31.41 9.53
N LEU A 346 19.94 30.08 9.58
CA LEU A 346 19.99 29.33 10.84
C LEU A 346 21.41 29.23 11.39
N GLN A 347 22.39 28.96 10.53
CA GLN A 347 23.79 28.88 10.88
C GLN A 347 24.64 29.23 9.65
N PRO A 348 25.51 30.26 9.71
CA PRO A 348 26.35 30.59 8.56
C PRO A 348 27.44 29.54 8.32
N GLY A 349 27.85 29.37 7.06
CA GLY A 349 29.00 28.54 6.67
C GLY A 349 28.67 27.13 6.18
N TRP A 350 27.44 26.88 5.74
CA TRP A 350 27.08 25.63 5.05
C TRP A 350 27.54 25.64 3.59
N THR A 351 28.13 24.53 3.15
CA THR A 351 28.57 24.34 1.76
C THR A 351 27.76 23.24 1.08
N VAL A 352 27.54 23.36 -0.22
CA VAL A 352 26.70 22.44 -1.01
C VAL A 352 27.46 21.92 -2.22
N GLU A 353 27.26 20.64 -2.52
CA GLU A 353 27.75 19.98 -3.73
C GLU A 353 26.54 19.45 -4.52
N LEU A 354 26.46 19.82 -5.80
CA LEU A 354 25.39 19.40 -6.70
C LEU A 354 25.93 18.39 -7.70
N LYS A 355 25.22 17.25 -7.81
CA LYS A 355 25.53 16.20 -8.78
C LYS A 355 24.41 16.10 -9.80
N GLY A 356 24.77 15.92 -11.07
CA GLY A 356 23.86 15.65 -12.17
C GLY A 356 23.76 14.15 -12.43
N ARG A 357 22.58 13.71 -12.88
CA ARG A 357 22.39 12.38 -13.46
C ARG A 357 22.73 12.42 -14.96
N SER A 358 23.07 11.26 -15.53
CA SER A 358 23.32 11.08 -16.97
C SER A 358 22.19 11.60 -17.87
N ASP A 359 20.97 11.65 -17.33
CA ASP A 359 19.75 11.96 -18.07
C ASP A 359 19.43 13.47 -18.09
N GLY A 360 20.39 14.32 -17.71
CA GLY A 360 20.23 15.79 -17.67
C GLY A 360 19.44 16.33 -16.47
N GLY A 361 19.02 15.46 -15.55
CA GLY A 361 18.34 15.82 -14.30
C GLY A 361 19.30 16.10 -13.14
N LEU A 362 18.98 17.07 -12.28
CA LEU A 362 19.72 17.34 -11.05
C LEU A 362 19.43 16.24 -10.01
N ALA A 363 20.48 15.61 -9.47
CA ALA A 363 20.36 14.67 -8.35
C ALA A 363 20.17 15.42 -7.01
N ASP A 364 19.90 14.67 -5.94
CA ASP A 364 19.73 15.26 -4.62
C ASP A 364 21.03 15.95 -4.16
N PRO A 365 20.94 17.20 -3.66
CA PRO A 365 22.08 17.98 -3.20
C PRO A 365 22.69 17.35 -1.94
N THR A 366 24.02 17.36 -1.86
CA THR A 366 24.75 16.97 -0.65
C THR A 366 25.18 18.24 0.09
N PHE A 367 24.83 18.31 1.38
CA PHE A 367 25.15 19.45 2.25
C PHE A 367 26.33 19.10 3.15
N TYR A 368 27.16 20.08 3.45
CA TYR A 368 28.25 19.96 4.41
C TYR A 368 28.10 21.04 5.47
N SER A 369 28.08 20.61 6.73
CA SER A 369 28.09 21.50 7.88
C SER A 369 29.39 22.33 7.94
N PRO A 370 29.42 23.44 8.71
CA PRO A 370 30.66 24.20 8.97
C PRO A 370 31.80 23.34 9.55
N SER A 371 31.46 22.27 10.27
CA SER A 371 32.43 21.28 10.80
C SER A 371 32.87 20.22 9.78
N GLY A 372 32.41 20.30 8.53
CA GLY A 372 32.79 19.38 7.45
C GLY A 372 32.03 18.05 7.42
N GLN A 373 31.05 17.84 8.30
CA GLN A 373 30.22 16.64 8.29
C GLN A 373 29.24 16.67 7.10
N GLN A 374 29.25 15.59 6.31
CA GLN A 374 28.37 15.40 5.15
C GLN A 374 26.95 14.99 5.59
N VAL A 375 25.95 15.64 5.00
CA VAL A 375 24.54 15.37 5.20
C VAL A 375 23.87 15.19 3.84
N SER A 376 23.25 14.03 3.62
CA SER A 376 22.71 13.65 2.31
C SER A 376 21.38 14.31 1.94
N THR A 377 20.67 14.94 2.89
CA THR A 377 19.36 15.55 2.63
C THR A 377 19.20 16.90 3.33
N PHE A 378 18.43 17.79 2.71
CA PHE A 378 18.15 19.12 3.24
C PHE A 378 17.40 19.10 4.58
N ALA A 379 16.47 18.15 4.76
CA ALA A 379 15.70 18.03 6.00
C ALA A 379 16.60 17.67 7.21
N LEU A 380 17.59 16.81 7.00
CA LEU A 380 18.60 16.50 8.02
C LEU A 380 19.51 17.70 8.28
N ALA A 381 19.94 18.40 7.23
CA ALA A 381 20.77 19.60 7.37
C ALA A 381 20.07 20.68 8.21
N ARG A 382 18.78 20.93 7.95
CA ARG A 382 17.96 21.89 8.71
C ARG A 382 17.77 21.47 10.16
N ARG A 383 17.57 20.17 10.43
CA ARG A 383 17.48 19.65 11.80
C ARG A 383 18.79 19.84 12.56
N THR A 384 19.92 19.54 11.93
CA THR A 384 21.25 19.71 12.53
C THR A 384 21.57 21.18 12.80
N ALA A 385 21.22 22.08 11.88
CA ALA A 385 21.37 23.52 12.08
C ALA A 385 20.50 24.05 13.23
N GLY A 386 19.24 23.58 13.33
CA GLY A 386 18.31 24.01 14.39
C GLY A 386 18.61 23.48 15.79
N TYR A 387 19.23 22.30 15.92
CA TYR A 387 19.61 21.75 17.23
C TYR A 387 20.77 22.50 17.88
N ARG A 388 21.71 23.01 17.07
CA ARG A 388 22.89 23.72 17.57
C ARG A 388 22.62 25.17 17.97
N SER A 389 21.59 25.82 17.41
CA SER A 389 21.23 27.19 17.83
C SER A 389 20.67 27.25 19.25
N TRP A 390 20.08 26.15 19.75
CA TRP A 390 19.60 26.02 21.13
C TRP A 390 20.71 25.78 22.15
N ASP A 391 21.85 25.22 21.75
CA ASP A 391 22.97 24.87 22.64
C ASP A 391 23.95 26.04 22.85
N GLN A 392 23.73 27.17 22.16
CA GLN A 392 24.54 28.39 22.26
C GLN A 392 23.74 29.63 22.73
N SER A 393 22.49 29.46 23.14
CA SER A 393 21.63 30.55 23.66
C SER A 393 21.45 30.47 25.16
#